data_AF-A0A7J6WYI3-F1
#
_entry.id   AF-A0A7J6WYI3-F1
#
_cell.length_a   1.000
_cell.length_b   1.000
_cell.length_c   1.000
_cell.angle_alpha   90.00
_cell.angle_beta   90.00
_cell.angle_gamma   90.00
#
_symmetry.space_group_name_H-M   'P 1'
#
loop_
_entity.id
_entity.type
_entity.pdbx_description
1 polymer ?
#
loop_
_entity_poly.entity_id
_entity_poly.type
_entity_poly.pdbx_seq_one_letter_code
_entity_poly.pdbx_strand_id
1 'polypeptide(L)'
;MDLDLWISKVKEGQHLMEDELQLLCEYVKDILIEESNVQPVHSPVTVCGDIHGQFHDLMKLFQTGGHVPETNYIFMGDFVDRGYNSLEVFTILLLLKARYPANITLLRGNHESRQLTQVYGFYDECQRKYGNANAWRYCTDVFDYLTLSAIIDGTVLCVHGGLSPDVRTIDQMRVIERNCEIPHEGPFCDLMWSDPEEIETWAVSPRGAGWLFGSRVTSEFNHINNLDLVCRAHQLVQEGLKYMFQDKGLVTVWSAPNYCYRCGNVASILSFNENMVICKNFEIFCKSVRFLYCLLFHVMRSFIDLVQSYNSDQHAQTPPQNCICSFLPMSHTKCRTAAFTLLTILEAEVWSAPNYCYRCGNVASILSFNENMEKEVKFFTETEENNQMRGPRTGVPYFL
;
A
#
# COMPACT_ATOMS: atom_id res chain seq x y z
N MET A 1 -9.06 6.70 31.85
CA MET A 1 -8.67 6.19 30.53
C MET A 1 -7.34 5.46 30.70
N ASP A 2 -7.32 4.14 30.57
CA ASP A 2 -6.10 3.33 30.64
C ASP A 2 -5.72 2.93 29.20
N LEU A 3 -4.90 3.78 28.57
CA LEU A 3 -4.56 3.63 27.15
C LEU A 3 -3.77 2.35 26.89
N ASP A 4 -2.87 1.97 27.79
CA ASP A 4 -2.02 0.79 27.58
C ASP A 4 -2.85 -0.50 27.64
N LEU A 5 -3.83 -0.57 28.55
CA LEU A 5 -4.80 -1.66 28.60
C LEU A 5 -5.66 -1.71 27.32
N TRP A 6 -6.18 -0.57 26.87
CA TRP A 6 -6.99 -0.49 25.65
C TRP A 6 -6.20 -0.87 24.40
N ILE A 7 -4.93 -0.46 24.30
CA ILE A 7 -4.01 -0.87 23.23
C ILE A 7 -3.84 -2.40 23.24
N SER A 8 -3.62 -3.01 24.40
CA SER A 8 -3.47 -4.46 24.51
C SER A 8 -4.74 -5.19 24.04
N LYS A 9 -5.92 -4.76 24.50
CA LYS A 9 -7.21 -5.33 24.08
C LYS A 9 -7.41 -5.27 22.57
N VAL A 10 -7.16 -4.11 21.97
CA VAL A 10 -7.37 -3.93 20.53
C VAL A 10 -6.36 -4.72 19.71
N LYS A 11 -5.10 -4.82 20.15
CA LYS A 11 -4.09 -5.68 19.51
C LYS A 11 -4.49 -7.15 19.46
N GLU A 12 -5.26 -7.63 20.42
CA GLU A 12 -5.83 -8.99 20.44
C GLU A 12 -7.06 -9.15 19.52
N GLY A 13 -7.45 -8.10 18.80
CA GLY A 13 -8.63 -8.10 17.90
C GLY A 13 -9.96 -7.86 18.62
N GLN A 14 -9.93 -7.43 19.88
CA GLN A 14 -11.12 -7.01 20.61
C GLN A 14 -11.45 -5.54 20.30
N HIS A 15 -12.72 -5.16 20.33
CA HIS A 15 -13.11 -3.75 20.26
C HIS A 15 -13.42 -3.20 21.66
N LEU A 16 -13.29 -1.89 21.82
CA LEU A 16 -13.62 -1.20 23.07
C LEU A 16 -15.13 -1.28 23.36
N MET A 17 -15.51 -1.00 24.60
CA MET A 17 -16.91 -0.70 24.91
C MET A 17 -17.31 0.65 24.29
N GLU A 18 -18.61 0.86 24.10
CA GLU A 18 -19.12 2.06 23.40
C GLU A 18 -18.73 3.37 24.12
N ASP A 19 -18.78 3.38 25.46
CA ASP A 19 -18.37 4.50 26.31
C ASP A 19 -16.85 4.73 26.29
N GLU A 20 -16.07 3.66 26.28
CA GLU A 20 -14.61 3.71 26.12
C GLU A 20 -14.22 4.30 24.75
N LEU A 21 -14.87 3.86 23.67
CA LEU A 21 -14.65 4.39 22.32
C LEU A 21 -15.05 5.86 22.23
N GLN A 22 -16.21 6.24 22.79
CA GLN A 22 -16.65 7.63 22.82
C GLN A 22 -15.62 8.51 23.53
N LEU A 23 -15.16 8.09 24.71
CA LEU A 23 -14.15 8.82 25.48
C LEU A 23 -12.83 8.97 24.71
N LEU A 24 -12.39 7.92 24.00
CA LEU A 24 -11.21 7.96 23.14
C LEU A 24 -11.39 8.98 22.01
N CYS A 25 -12.52 8.95 21.31
CA CYS A 25 -12.80 9.86 20.19
C CYS A 25 -12.80 11.33 20.65
N GLU A 26 -13.45 11.64 21.77
CA GLU A 26 -13.44 13.01 22.34
C GLU A 26 -12.00 13.45 22.69
N TYR A 27 -11.24 12.60 23.37
CA TYR A 27 -9.86 12.91 23.74
C TYR A 27 -8.94 13.12 22.52
N VAL A 28 -9.10 12.34 21.45
CA VAL A 28 -8.29 12.51 20.24
C VAL A 28 -8.70 13.75 19.46
N LYS A 29 -9.98 14.16 19.46
CA LYS A 29 -10.39 15.45 18.86
C LYS A 29 -9.68 16.63 19.54
N ASP A 30 -9.55 16.62 20.86
CA ASP A 30 -8.81 17.64 21.62
C ASP A 30 -7.32 17.73 21.21
N ILE A 31 -6.73 16.61 20.77
CA ILE A 31 -5.36 16.60 20.23
C ILE A 31 -5.35 17.13 18.79
N LEU A 32 -6.23 16.61 17.94
CA LEU A 32 -6.24 16.91 16.51
C LEU A 32 -6.62 18.35 16.20
N ILE A 33 -7.45 19.00 17.02
CA ILE A 33 -7.84 20.41 16.83
C ILE A 33 -6.64 21.37 16.94
N GLU A 34 -5.61 21.00 17.70
CA GLU A 34 -4.38 21.78 17.86
C GLU A 34 -3.38 21.53 16.71
N GLU A 35 -3.61 20.53 15.86
CA GLU A 35 -2.71 20.20 14.74
C GLU A 35 -3.00 21.06 13.52
N SER A 36 -1.93 21.46 12.81
CA SER A 36 -2.06 22.22 11.56
C SER A 36 -2.56 21.32 10.42
N ASN A 37 -3.24 21.89 9.43
CA ASN A 37 -3.60 21.13 8.21
C ASN A 37 -2.37 20.54 7.50
N VAL A 38 -1.22 21.22 7.65
CA VAL A 38 0.08 20.75 7.17
C VAL A 38 0.97 20.53 8.39
N GLN A 39 0.95 19.30 8.90
CA GLN A 39 1.65 18.96 10.13
C GLN A 39 3.16 18.82 9.89
N PRO A 40 4.02 19.58 10.59
CA PRO A 40 5.45 19.38 10.50
C PRO A 40 5.85 18.08 11.20
N VAL A 41 6.68 17.27 10.55
CA VAL A 41 7.18 16.00 11.08
C VAL A 41 8.69 15.94 10.87
N HIS A 42 9.40 15.40 11.86
CA HIS A 42 10.86 15.24 11.78
C HIS A 42 11.23 13.80 11.45
N SER A 43 12.28 13.64 10.65
CA SER A 43 12.95 12.34 10.52
C SER A 43 13.65 11.94 11.84
N PRO A 44 13.81 10.63 12.11
CA PRO A 44 13.37 9.49 11.31
C PRO A 44 11.85 9.30 11.36
N VAL A 45 11.24 8.93 10.22
CA VAL A 45 9.79 8.69 10.11
C VAL A 45 9.46 7.65 9.05
N THR A 46 8.43 6.85 9.30
CA THR A 46 7.86 5.88 8.36
C THR A 46 6.52 6.38 7.83
N VAL A 47 6.40 6.45 6.51
CA VAL A 47 5.19 6.87 5.80
C VAL A 47 4.44 5.63 5.31
N CYS A 48 3.15 5.60 5.59
CA CYS A 48 2.22 4.52 5.26
C CYS A 48 1.10 5.04 4.37
N GLY A 49 0.75 4.29 3.33
CA GLY A 49 -0.42 4.55 2.49
C GLY A 49 -1.67 3.88 3.05
N ASP A 50 -2.58 3.51 2.15
CA ASP A 50 -3.90 2.95 2.45
C ASP A 50 -3.81 1.65 3.27
N ILE A 51 -4.75 1.50 4.21
CA ILE A 51 -4.87 0.33 5.10
C ILE A 51 -6.18 -0.43 4.87
N HIS A 52 -7.29 0.28 4.63
CA HIS A 52 -8.60 -0.28 4.26
C HIS A 52 -9.06 -1.45 5.14
N GLY A 53 -9.10 -1.24 6.45
CA GLY A 53 -9.62 -2.23 7.41
C GLY A 53 -8.86 -3.56 7.44
N GLN A 54 -7.61 -3.60 6.96
CA GLN A 54 -6.74 -4.78 7.02
C GLN A 54 -5.94 -4.82 8.34
N PHE A 55 -6.64 -4.99 9.47
CA PHE A 55 -6.07 -4.92 10.83
C PHE A 55 -4.84 -5.80 11.07
N HIS A 56 -4.89 -7.07 10.65
CA HIS A 56 -3.78 -7.99 10.86
C HIS A 56 -2.54 -7.60 10.04
N ASP A 57 -2.74 -7.01 8.86
CA ASP A 57 -1.65 -6.50 8.03
C ASP A 57 -1.08 -5.21 8.62
N LEU A 58 -1.90 -4.36 9.24
CA LEU A 58 -1.42 -3.21 10.02
C LEU A 58 -0.58 -3.64 11.23
N MET A 59 -0.96 -4.70 11.95
CA MET A 59 -0.13 -5.23 13.05
C MET A 59 1.22 -5.72 12.53
N LYS A 60 1.22 -6.35 11.35
CA LYS A 60 2.46 -6.77 10.69
C LYS A 60 3.29 -5.58 10.20
N LEU A 61 2.65 -4.52 9.73
CA LEU A 61 3.30 -3.25 9.37
C LEU A 61 4.07 -2.67 10.55
N PHE A 62 3.49 -2.63 11.76
CA PHE A 62 4.19 -2.18 12.97
C PHE A 62 5.35 -3.10 13.39
N GLN A 63 5.25 -4.41 13.16
CA GLN A 63 6.36 -5.32 13.44
C GLN A 63 7.57 -5.07 12.53
N THR A 64 7.32 -4.60 11.31
CA THR A 64 8.34 -4.37 10.29
C THR A 64 8.89 -2.94 10.31
N GLY A 65 8.03 -1.93 10.42
CA GLY A 65 8.46 -0.53 10.45
C GLY A 65 9.02 -0.08 11.81
N GLY A 66 8.86 -0.89 12.84
CA GLY A 66 9.27 -0.58 14.21
C GLY A 66 8.11 -0.17 15.10
N HIS A 67 8.34 -0.27 16.42
CA HIS A 67 7.31 0.07 17.39
C HIS A 67 7.34 1.56 17.75
N VAL A 68 6.19 2.07 18.15
CA VAL A 68 6.04 3.41 18.72
C VAL A 68 6.30 3.29 20.23
N PRO A 69 7.10 4.18 20.85
CA PRO A 69 7.55 5.49 20.35
C PRO A 69 8.91 5.54 19.65
N GLU A 70 9.58 4.41 19.44
CA GLU A 70 10.92 4.39 18.83
C GLU A 70 10.90 4.84 17.35
N THR A 71 9.79 4.61 16.65
CA THR A 71 9.56 5.03 15.26
C THR A 71 8.42 6.04 15.17
N ASN A 72 8.63 7.14 14.44
CA ASN A 72 7.56 8.06 14.05
C ASN A 72 6.82 7.55 12.82
N TYR A 73 5.51 7.80 12.74
CA TYR A 73 4.65 7.38 11.65
C TYR A 73 3.81 8.52 11.09
N ILE A 74 3.68 8.53 9.77
CA ILE A 74 2.66 9.28 9.03
C ILE A 74 1.79 8.25 8.32
N PHE A 75 0.50 8.22 8.63
CA PHE A 75 -0.48 7.44 7.88
C PHE A 75 -1.28 8.37 6.97
N MET A 76 -1.24 8.12 5.65
CA MET A 76 -1.76 9.04 4.65
C MET A 76 -3.28 8.97 4.41
N GLY A 77 -4.03 8.20 5.20
CA GLY A 77 -5.49 8.10 5.10
C GLY A 77 -5.96 6.70 4.69
N ASP A 78 -7.26 6.59 4.40
CA ASP A 78 -7.94 5.37 3.99
C ASP A 78 -7.71 4.21 4.97
N PHE A 79 -8.09 4.47 6.21
CA PHE A 79 -8.04 3.53 7.33
C PHE A 79 -9.17 2.51 7.25
N VAL A 80 -10.33 2.97 6.78
CA VAL A 80 -11.61 2.23 6.84
C VAL A 80 -12.08 1.74 5.48
N ASP A 81 -13.20 1.03 5.51
CA ASP A 81 -13.89 0.38 4.39
C ASP A 81 -13.11 -0.77 3.75
N ARG A 82 -13.81 -1.54 2.90
CA ARG A 82 -13.28 -2.60 2.01
C ARG A 82 -12.81 -3.86 2.76
N GLY A 83 -12.03 -3.71 3.81
CA GLY A 83 -11.68 -4.75 4.78
C GLY A 83 -12.75 -4.93 5.85
N TYR A 84 -12.64 -6.01 6.62
CA TYR A 84 -13.65 -6.39 7.64
C TYR A 84 -13.35 -5.84 9.05
N ASN A 85 -12.19 -5.23 9.23
CA ASN A 85 -11.65 -4.81 10.53
C ASN A 85 -11.29 -3.32 10.56
N SER A 86 -12.13 -2.49 9.93
CA SER A 86 -11.94 -1.04 9.87
C SER A 86 -12.03 -0.40 11.25
N LEU A 87 -12.93 -0.90 12.10
CA LEU A 87 -13.07 -0.42 13.48
C LEU A 87 -11.79 -0.70 14.28
N GLU A 88 -11.23 -1.91 14.21
CA GLU A 88 -9.99 -2.22 14.94
C GLU A 88 -8.82 -1.39 14.41
N VAL A 89 -8.69 -1.22 13.09
CA VAL A 89 -7.67 -0.36 12.46
C VAL A 89 -7.77 1.06 12.98
N PHE A 90 -8.94 1.68 12.88
CA PHE A 90 -9.08 3.08 13.27
C PHE A 90 -8.90 3.24 14.79
N THR A 91 -9.46 2.34 15.59
CA THR A 91 -9.33 2.38 17.05
C THR A 91 -7.87 2.26 17.51
N ILE A 92 -7.08 1.35 16.94
CA ILE A 92 -5.66 1.23 17.34
C ILE A 92 -4.86 2.47 16.94
N LEU A 93 -5.14 3.08 15.78
CA LEU A 93 -4.49 4.33 15.36
C LEU A 93 -4.85 5.49 16.30
N LEU A 94 -6.11 5.62 16.71
CA LEU A 94 -6.56 6.61 17.68
C LEU A 94 -5.92 6.41 19.05
N LEU A 95 -5.81 5.16 19.53
CA LEU A 95 -5.14 4.84 20.78
C LEU A 95 -3.65 5.20 20.75
N LEU A 96 -2.97 4.89 19.65
CA LEU A 96 -1.56 5.25 19.47
C LEU A 96 -1.39 6.78 19.36
N LYS A 97 -2.30 7.48 18.67
CA LYS A 97 -2.33 8.94 18.64
C LYS A 97 -2.53 9.55 20.02
N ALA A 98 -3.47 9.01 20.80
CA ALA A 98 -3.74 9.46 22.17
C ALA A 98 -2.53 9.24 23.10
N ARG A 99 -1.82 8.13 22.92
CA ARG A 99 -0.67 7.75 23.76
C ARG A 99 0.63 8.43 23.37
N TYR A 100 0.84 8.65 22.08
CA TYR A 100 2.06 9.16 21.46
C TYR A 100 1.74 10.22 20.40
N PRO A 101 1.14 11.36 20.80
CA PRO A 101 0.62 12.36 19.85
C PRO A 101 1.69 12.95 18.93
N ALA A 102 2.94 13.04 19.40
CA ALA A 102 4.07 13.53 18.63
C ALA A 102 4.65 12.51 17.64
N ASN A 103 4.40 11.21 17.84
CA ASN A 103 4.97 10.14 17.02
C ASN A 103 3.99 9.60 15.96
N ILE A 104 2.69 9.84 16.12
CA ILE A 104 1.65 9.39 15.19
C ILE A 104 0.99 10.59 14.54
N THR A 105 1.18 10.73 13.23
CA THR A 105 0.49 11.71 12.38
C THR A 105 -0.55 10.97 11.53
N LEU A 106 -1.81 11.39 11.62
CA LEU A 106 -2.92 10.81 10.87
C LEU A 106 -3.44 11.85 9.88
N LEU A 107 -3.30 11.54 8.59
CA LEU A 107 -3.91 12.33 7.53
C LEU A 107 -5.30 11.80 7.21
N ARG A 108 -6.16 12.64 6.68
CA ARG A 108 -7.48 12.27 6.16
C ARG A 108 -7.32 11.66 4.77
N GLY A 109 -7.96 10.51 4.54
CA GLY A 109 -8.19 9.97 3.20
C GLY A 109 -9.62 10.25 2.72
N ASN A 110 -9.93 9.87 1.48
CA ASN A 110 -11.27 10.06 0.93
C ASN A 110 -12.30 9.13 1.58
N HIS A 111 -11.88 7.97 2.10
CA HIS A 111 -12.75 7.05 2.84
C HIS A 111 -13.10 7.54 4.26
N GLU A 112 -12.38 8.50 4.81
CA GLU A 112 -12.75 9.15 6.07
C GLU A 112 -13.86 10.21 5.86
N SER A 113 -14.97 9.75 5.26
CA SER A 113 -16.17 10.53 4.94
C SER A 113 -17.45 9.74 5.28
N ARG A 114 -18.50 10.45 5.69
CA ARG A 114 -19.80 9.84 6.03
C ARG A 114 -20.44 9.21 4.81
N GLN A 115 -20.27 9.82 3.63
CA GLN A 115 -20.86 9.32 2.38
C GLN A 115 -20.28 7.96 1.98
N LEU A 116 -18.95 7.81 1.97
CA LEU A 116 -18.32 6.56 1.53
C LEU A 116 -18.51 5.42 2.52
N THR A 117 -18.39 5.71 3.82
CA THR A 117 -18.48 4.70 4.87
C THR A 117 -19.85 4.04 4.99
N GLN A 118 -20.91 4.71 4.53
CA GLN A 118 -22.25 4.13 4.40
C GLN A 118 -22.37 3.13 3.24
N VAL A 119 -21.52 3.24 2.22
CA VAL A 119 -21.58 2.44 1.00
C VAL A 119 -20.58 1.27 1.02
N TYR A 120 -19.40 1.47 1.63
CA TYR A 120 -18.27 0.54 1.49
C TYR A 120 -17.96 -0.31 2.74
N GLY A 121 -18.83 -0.25 3.75
CA GLY A 121 -18.96 -1.28 4.76
C GLY A 121 -18.64 -0.85 6.19
N PHE A 122 -17.99 0.29 6.41
CA PHE A 122 -17.65 0.72 7.78
C PHE A 122 -18.89 0.99 8.65
N TYR A 123 -19.94 1.61 8.09
CA TYR A 123 -21.21 1.81 8.80
C TYR A 123 -21.81 0.48 9.27
N ASP A 124 -21.91 -0.50 8.36
CA ASP A 124 -22.46 -1.82 8.65
C ASP A 124 -21.58 -2.60 9.65
N GLU A 125 -20.26 -2.42 9.59
CA GLU A 125 -19.33 -2.98 10.55
C GLU A 125 -19.60 -2.47 11.97
N CYS A 126 -19.72 -1.15 12.15
CA CYS A 126 -20.05 -0.55 13.44
C CYS A 126 -21.42 -1.01 13.96
N GLN A 127 -22.44 -0.98 13.10
CA GLN A 127 -23.80 -1.42 13.44
C GLN A 127 -23.83 -2.88 13.88
N ARG A 128 -23.06 -3.76 13.24
CA ARG A 128 -22.97 -5.17 13.58
C ARG A 128 -22.24 -5.41 14.90
N LYS A 129 -21.19 -4.65 15.22
CA LYS A 129 -20.36 -4.84 16.42
C LYS A 129 -20.99 -4.24 17.68
N TYR A 130 -21.60 -3.06 17.58
CA TYR A 130 -22.21 -2.35 18.72
C TYR A 130 -23.73 -2.47 18.78
N GLY A 131 -24.38 -3.02 17.75
CA GLY A 131 -25.84 -3.11 17.65
C GLY A 131 -26.52 -1.78 17.31
N ASN A 132 -25.75 -0.70 17.13
CA ASN A 132 -26.23 0.64 16.82
C ASN A 132 -25.15 1.46 16.07
N ALA A 133 -25.52 2.64 15.57
CA ALA A 133 -24.67 3.49 14.74
C ALA A 133 -23.79 4.48 15.53
N ASN A 134 -23.80 4.47 16.86
CA ASN A 134 -23.09 5.46 17.68
C ASN A 134 -21.58 5.37 17.48
N ALA A 135 -21.00 4.17 17.44
CA ALA A 135 -19.57 4.00 17.15
C ALA A 135 -19.17 4.62 15.79
N TRP A 136 -20.00 4.46 14.76
CA TRP A 136 -19.77 5.10 13.46
C TRP A 136 -19.86 6.63 13.55
N ARG A 137 -20.81 7.18 14.31
CA ARG A 137 -20.92 8.63 14.55
C ARG A 137 -19.67 9.16 15.25
N TYR A 138 -19.24 8.52 16.34
CA TYR A 138 -18.05 8.94 17.07
C TYR A 138 -16.79 8.93 16.19
N CYS A 139 -16.62 7.89 15.35
CA CYS A 139 -15.49 7.83 14.42
C CYS A 139 -15.57 8.89 13.32
N THR A 140 -16.74 9.08 12.71
CA THR A 140 -16.94 10.09 11.65
C THR A 140 -16.80 11.52 12.15
N ASP A 141 -17.15 11.79 13.40
CA ASP A 141 -16.89 13.08 14.03
C ASP A 141 -15.39 13.33 14.25
N VAL A 142 -14.58 12.29 14.46
CA VAL A 142 -13.10 12.41 14.51
C VAL A 142 -12.53 12.67 13.11
N PHE A 143 -13.13 12.11 12.06
CA PHE A 143 -12.63 12.30 10.68
C PHE A 143 -12.52 13.77 10.28
N ASP A 144 -13.43 14.62 10.77
CA ASP A 144 -13.43 16.06 10.48
C ASP A 144 -12.20 16.79 11.05
N TYR A 145 -11.52 16.21 12.03
CA TYR A 145 -10.34 16.81 12.67
C TYR A 145 -9.01 16.29 12.10
N LEU A 146 -9.03 15.20 11.33
CA LEU A 146 -7.83 14.63 10.72
C LEU A 146 -7.13 15.65 9.82
N THR A 147 -5.81 15.71 9.92
CA THR A 147 -4.99 16.67 9.16
C THR A 147 -5.03 16.37 7.65
N LEU A 148 -4.79 17.38 6.81
CA LEU A 148 -4.87 17.19 5.34
C LEU A 148 -3.56 16.69 4.74
N SER A 149 -2.44 17.06 5.36
CA SER A 149 -1.10 16.79 4.86
C SER A 149 -0.06 16.84 5.97
N ALA A 150 1.13 16.31 5.70
CA ALA A 150 2.30 16.45 6.56
C ALA A 150 3.50 16.92 5.74
N ILE A 151 4.45 17.58 6.38
CA ILE A 151 5.72 17.97 5.76
C ILE A 151 6.89 17.44 6.58
N ILE A 152 7.70 16.58 5.96
CA ILE A 152 8.88 15.97 6.59
C ILE A 152 10.08 16.86 6.35
N ASP A 153 10.67 17.37 7.43
CA ASP A 153 11.87 18.22 7.45
C ASP A 153 11.86 19.39 6.46
N GLY A 154 10.67 19.86 6.08
CA GLY A 154 10.47 20.96 5.15
C GLY A 154 10.64 20.61 3.66
N THR A 155 10.98 19.37 3.29
CA THR A 155 11.31 19.02 1.89
C THR A 155 10.45 17.92 1.28
N VAL A 156 9.72 17.13 2.08
CA VAL A 156 8.83 16.08 1.56
C VAL A 156 7.40 16.34 2.00
N LEU A 157 6.49 16.51 1.04
CA LEU A 157 5.06 16.69 1.31
C LEU A 157 4.35 15.34 1.26
N CYS A 158 3.60 14.99 2.30
CA CYS A 158 2.71 13.83 2.33
C CYS A 158 1.25 14.29 2.22
N VAL A 159 0.48 13.70 1.31
CA VAL A 159 -0.94 13.98 1.08
C VAL A 159 -1.66 12.69 0.68
N HIS A 160 -2.95 12.52 0.95
CA HIS A 160 -3.66 11.30 0.54
C HIS A 160 -3.73 11.15 -0.98
N GLY A 161 -4.50 12.03 -1.64
CA GLY A 161 -4.78 12.04 -3.06
C GLY A 161 -3.62 12.66 -3.86
N GLY A 162 -3.60 13.98 -3.95
CA GLY A 162 -2.59 14.64 -4.75
C GLY A 162 -2.71 16.15 -4.72
N LEU A 163 -2.40 16.77 -5.85
CA LEU A 163 -2.36 18.23 -5.98
C LEU A 163 -3.72 18.78 -6.43
N SER A 164 -3.93 20.08 -6.23
CA SER A 164 -5.12 20.81 -6.69
C SER A 164 -4.72 21.97 -7.61
N PRO A 165 -5.50 22.28 -8.67
CA PRO A 165 -5.27 23.47 -9.49
C PRO A 165 -5.43 24.79 -8.69
N ASP A 166 -6.18 24.76 -7.60
CA ASP A 166 -6.44 25.91 -6.72
C ASP A 166 -5.39 26.06 -5.60
N VAL A 167 -4.50 25.08 -5.43
CA VAL A 167 -3.45 25.06 -4.42
C VAL A 167 -2.09 25.01 -5.09
N ARG A 168 -1.39 26.14 -5.12
CA ARG A 168 -0.03 26.26 -5.68
C ARG A 168 1.05 26.24 -4.61
N THR A 169 0.69 26.56 -3.36
CA THR A 169 1.62 26.66 -2.24
C THR A 169 1.14 25.88 -1.03
N ILE A 170 2.07 25.38 -0.22
CA ILE A 170 1.75 24.69 1.04
C ILE A 170 1.00 25.61 2.01
N ASP A 171 1.29 26.91 2.02
CA ASP A 171 0.59 27.87 2.87
C ASP A 171 -0.90 27.98 2.53
N GLN A 172 -1.29 27.76 1.27
CA GLN A 172 -2.71 27.68 0.91
C GLN A 172 -3.38 26.43 1.50
N MET A 173 -2.66 25.31 1.66
CA MET A 173 -3.20 24.12 2.33
C MET A 173 -3.45 24.37 3.83
N ARG A 174 -2.62 25.20 4.47
CA ARG A 174 -2.72 25.53 5.91
C ARG A 174 -4.03 26.24 6.28
N VAL A 175 -4.65 26.95 5.35
CA VAL A 175 -5.82 27.80 5.59
C VAL A 175 -7.15 27.17 5.13
N ILE A 176 -7.13 25.93 4.63
CA ILE A 176 -8.35 25.20 4.25
C ILE A 176 -9.18 24.92 5.51
N GLU A 177 -10.49 25.18 5.47
CA GLU A 177 -11.39 24.76 6.55
C GLU A 177 -11.62 23.25 6.47
N ARG A 178 -10.93 22.49 7.32
CA ARG A 178 -10.98 21.03 7.30
C ARG A 178 -12.07 20.41 8.18
N ASN A 179 -12.59 21.16 9.16
CA ASN A 179 -13.58 20.67 10.14
C ASN A 179 -14.99 20.62 9.56
N CYS A 180 -15.13 19.84 8.49
CA CYS A 180 -16.37 19.58 7.80
C CYS A 180 -16.29 18.26 7.04
N GLU A 181 -17.44 17.79 6.55
CA GLU A 181 -17.47 16.71 5.57
C GLU A 181 -16.73 17.13 4.29
N ILE A 182 -16.03 16.18 3.65
CA ILE A 182 -15.29 16.43 2.41
C ILE A 182 -16.27 17.03 1.36
N PRO A 183 -16.02 18.25 0.85
CA PRO A 183 -16.85 18.86 -0.18
C PRO A 183 -16.81 18.07 -1.50
N HIS A 184 -17.79 18.31 -2.37
CA HIS A 184 -17.83 17.68 -3.70
C HIS A 184 -16.82 18.28 -4.69
N GLU A 185 -16.33 19.50 -4.44
CA GLU A 185 -15.37 20.21 -5.29
C GLU A 185 -14.46 21.14 -4.48
N GLY A 186 -13.44 21.67 -5.14
CA GLY A 186 -12.50 22.63 -4.56
C GLY A 186 -11.30 21.95 -3.89
N PRO A 187 -10.40 22.76 -3.29
CA PRO A 187 -9.07 22.31 -2.91
C PRO A 187 -9.07 21.19 -1.89
N PHE A 188 -10.02 21.17 -0.94
CA PHE A 188 -10.12 20.07 0.01
C PHE A 188 -10.49 18.75 -0.70
N CYS A 189 -11.50 18.76 -1.57
CA CYS A 189 -11.86 17.59 -2.38
C CYS A 189 -10.67 17.10 -3.22
N ASP A 190 -9.99 18.03 -3.90
CA ASP A 190 -8.88 17.71 -4.78
C ASP A 190 -7.70 17.04 -4.06
N LEU A 191 -7.33 17.51 -2.87
CA LEU A 191 -6.25 16.90 -2.07
C LEU A 191 -6.56 15.45 -1.68
N MET A 192 -7.84 15.09 -1.56
CA MET A 192 -8.28 13.74 -1.20
C MET A 192 -8.45 12.84 -2.44
N TRP A 193 -8.82 13.39 -3.59
CA TRP A 193 -9.30 12.60 -4.73
C TRP A 193 -8.40 12.61 -5.98
N SER A 194 -7.50 13.58 -6.11
CA SER A 194 -6.70 13.75 -7.33
C SER A 194 -5.66 12.65 -7.52
N ASP A 195 -5.35 12.37 -8.79
CA ASP A 195 -4.50 11.26 -9.20
C ASP A 195 -3.43 11.67 -10.24
N PRO A 196 -2.17 11.23 -10.09
CA PRO A 196 -1.18 11.39 -11.14
C PRO A 196 -1.48 10.50 -12.35
N GLU A 197 -1.25 11.02 -13.56
CA GLU A 197 -1.39 10.29 -14.84
C GLU A 197 -0.28 10.72 -15.82
N GLU A 198 0.05 9.90 -16.81
CA GLU A 198 1.04 10.17 -17.87
C GLU A 198 0.55 11.24 -18.87
N ILE A 199 0.28 12.43 -18.35
CA ILE A 199 -0.08 13.67 -19.05
C ILE A 199 0.89 14.79 -18.66
N GLU A 200 0.86 15.91 -19.38
CA GLU A 200 1.70 17.06 -19.05
C GLU A 200 1.09 17.90 -17.92
N THR A 201 -0.18 18.27 -18.05
CA THR A 201 -0.86 19.25 -17.17
C THR A 201 -2.04 18.62 -16.42
N TRP A 202 -3.12 19.39 -16.19
CA TRP A 202 -4.36 18.92 -15.58
C TRP A 202 -5.31 18.28 -16.60
N ALA A 203 -6.10 17.30 -16.16
CA ALA A 203 -7.26 16.78 -16.88
C ALA A 203 -8.39 16.40 -15.91
N VAL A 204 -9.62 16.29 -16.42
CA VAL A 204 -10.79 15.93 -15.61
C VAL A 204 -10.65 14.49 -15.10
N SER A 205 -10.86 14.30 -13.80
CA SER A 205 -10.82 12.98 -13.17
C SER A 205 -12.01 12.11 -13.60
N PRO A 206 -11.79 10.84 -13.98
CA PRO A 206 -12.88 9.90 -14.24
C PRO A 206 -13.63 9.49 -12.97
N ARG A 207 -13.12 9.83 -11.78
CA ARG A 207 -13.78 9.58 -10.48
C ARG A 207 -14.98 10.49 -10.23
N GLY A 208 -15.14 11.56 -11.02
CA GLY A 208 -16.15 12.58 -10.76
C GLY A 208 -15.82 13.52 -9.59
N ALA A 209 -14.63 13.39 -9.00
CA ALA A 209 -14.07 14.23 -7.95
C ALA A 209 -12.54 14.33 -8.14
N GLY A 210 -11.95 15.47 -7.75
CA GLY A 210 -10.54 15.77 -7.96
C GLY A 210 -10.13 15.89 -9.44
N TRP A 211 -8.82 15.86 -9.67
CA TRP A 211 -8.23 16.03 -11.00
C TRP A 211 -7.21 14.95 -11.33
N LEU A 212 -7.00 14.70 -12.62
CA LEU A 212 -5.77 14.08 -13.09
C LEU A 212 -4.70 15.15 -13.22
N PHE A 213 -3.46 14.85 -12.81
CA PHE A 213 -2.35 15.78 -12.92
C PHE A 213 -1.07 15.13 -13.44
N GLY A 214 -0.33 15.92 -14.21
CA GLY A 214 0.85 15.46 -14.94
C GLY A 214 2.19 15.84 -14.33
N SER A 215 3.24 15.50 -15.08
CA SER A 215 4.64 15.76 -14.72
C SER A 215 4.95 17.25 -14.54
N ARG A 216 4.37 18.12 -15.37
CA ARG A 216 4.62 19.57 -15.28
C ARG A 216 3.99 20.18 -14.03
N VAL A 217 2.78 19.74 -13.67
CA VAL A 217 2.10 20.17 -12.44
C VAL A 217 2.95 19.83 -11.22
N THR A 218 3.44 18.58 -11.17
CA THR A 218 4.26 18.08 -10.07
C THR A 218 5.58 18.83 -9.95
N SER A 219 6.31 18.98 -11.06
CA SER A 219 7.60 19.68 -11.06
C SER A 219 7.47 21.17 -10.74
N GLU A 220 6.44 21.85 -11.24
CA GLU A 220 6.17 23.26 -10.90
C GLU A 220 5.82 23.41 -9.41
N PHE A 221 4.97 22.55 -8.86
CA PHE A 221 4.59 22.59 -7.45
C PHE A 221 5.81 22.33 -6.54
N ASN A 222 6.62 21.32 -6.85
CA ASN A 222 7.83 21.02 -6.09
C ASN A 222 8.82 22.19 -6.13
N HIS A 223 9.01 22.79 -7.32
CA HIS A 223 9.91 23.93 -7.47
C HIS A 223 9.46 25.15 -6.65
N ILE A 224 8.17 25.50 -6.72
CA ILE A 224 7.60 26.65 -5.99
C ILE A 224 7.75 26.48 -4.48
N ASN A 225 7.55 25.26 -3.98
CA ASN A 225 7.52 24.95 -2.56
C ASN A 225 8.87 24.45 -2.01
N ASN A 226 9.92 24.41 -2.85
CA ASN A 226 11.23 23.88 -2.50
C ASN A 226 11.15 22.45 -1.92
N LEU A 227 10.37 21.59 -2.58
CA LEU A 227 10.20 20.18 -2.22
C LEU A 227 11.07 19.28 -3.09
N ASP A 228 11.62 18.24 -2.47
CA ASP A 228 12.32 17.15 -3.15
C ASP A 228 11.32 16.10 -3.66
N LEU A 229 10.23 15.89 -2.93
CA LEU A 229 9.30 14.78 -3.17
C LEU A 229 7.89 15.09 -2.66
N VAL A 230 6.88 14.65 -3.43
CA VAL A 230 5.50 14.47 -2.95
C VAL A 230 5.22 12.99 -2.75
N CYS A 231 4.87 12.60 -1.52
CA CYS A 231 4.41 11.27 -1.17
C CYS A 231 2.87 11.25 -1.12
N ARG A 232 2.27 10.25 -1.78
CA ARG A 232 0.82 10.08 -1.83
C ARG A 232 0.35 8.63 -1.76
N ALA A 233 -0.96 8.39 -1.60
CA ALA A 233 -1.59 7.07 -1.37
C ALA A 233 -2.67 6.68 -2.43
N HIS A 234 -3.93 6.32 -2.10
CA HIS A 234 -5.19 6.23 -2.90
C HIS A 234 -5.25 5.35 -4.16
N GLN A 235 -4.15 5.24 -4.92
CA GLN A 235 -4.08 4.44 -6.13
C GLN A 235 -3.33 3.15 -5.84
N LEU A 236 -4.02 2.03 -6.04
CA LEU A 236 -3.43 0.71 -5.92
C LEU A 236 -2.21 0.58 -6.84
N VAL A 237 -1.06 0.30 -6.23
CA VAL A 237 0.18 -0.07 -6.91
C VAL A 237 0.48 -1.53 -6.65
N GLN A 238 0.73 -2.32 -7.70
CA GLN A 238 0.94 -3.77 -7.58
C GLN A 238 2.20 -4.10 -6.77
N GLU A 239 3.24 -3.30 -6.94
CA GLU A 239 4.54 -3.38 -6.29
C GLU A 239 4.55 -2.71 -4.90
N GLY A 240 3.41 -2.20 -4.43
CA GLY A 240 3.28 -1.49 -3.15
C GLY A 240 3.86 -0.08 -3.14
N LEU A 241 4.72 0.28 -4.09
CA LEU A 241 5.28 1.63 -4.25
C LEU A 241 5.64 1.92 -5.70
N LYS A 242 5.33 3.13 -6.19
CA LYS A 242 5.67 3.57 -7.54
C LYS A 242 6.08 5.03 -7.57
N TYR A 243 7.27 5.31 -8.10
CA TYR A 243 7.65 6.67 -8.49
C TYR A 243 6.98 7.02 -9.81
N MET A 244 6.40 8.21 -9.87
CA MET A 244 5.74 8.74 -11.06
C MET A 244 6.69 9.69 -11.80
N PHE A 245 6.50 9.78 -13.11
CA PHE A 245 7.24 10.67 -14.00
C PHE A 245 8.76 10.39 -14.08
N GLN A 246 9.44 11.09 -15.00
CA GLN A 246 10.87 10.88 -15.25
C GLN A 246 11.77 11.43 -14.14
N ASP A 247 11.37 12.56 -13.56
CA ASP A 247 12.09 13.26 -12.49
C ASP A 247 11.89 12.63 -11.11
N LYS A 248 10.94 11.70 -10.98
CA LYS A 248 10.62 10.99 -9.73
C LYS A 248 10.28 11.93 -8.57
N GLY A 249 9.76 13.12 -8.88
CA GLY A 249 9.33 14.11 -7.91
C GLY A 249 8.04 13.74 -7.16
N LEU A 250 7.42 12.61 -7.50
CA LEU A 250 6.23 12.08 -6.83
C LEU A 250 6.33 10.57 -6.66
N VAL A 251 5.87 10.07 -5.51
CA VAL A 251 5.79 8.65 -5.19
C VAL A 251 4.41 8.30 -4.63
N THR A 252 3.83 7.21 -5.15
CA THR A 252 2.65 6.56 -4.60
C THR A 252 3.08 5.41 -3.70
N VAL A 253 2.59 5.40 -2.46
CA VAL A 253 2.83 4.36 -1.44
C VAL A 253 1.52 3.65 -1.14
N TRP A 254 1.54 2.33 -1.11
CA TRP A 254 0.38 1.49 -0.84
C TRP A 254 0.70 0.47 0.25
N SER A 255 -0.08 0.46 1.33
CA SER A 255 0.22 -0.31 2.54
C SER A 255 -0.76 -1.46 2.84
N ALA A 256 -1.71 -1.74 1.94
CA ALA A 256 -2.70 -2.82 2.06
C ALA A 256 -2.39 -4.01 1.12
N PRO A 257 -1.74 -5.10 1.60
CA PRO A 257 -1.33 -6.21 0.74
C PRO A 257 -2.52 -7.07 0.33
N ASN A 258 -2.45 -7.66 -0.87
CA ASN A 258 -3.54 -8.46 -1.44
C ASN A 258 -4.91 -7.80 -1.26
N TYR A 259 -5.00 -6.53 -1.66
CA TYR A 259 -6.12 -5.66 -1.42
C TYR A 259 -7.47 -6.29 -1.82
N CYS A 260 -8.52 -5.99 -1.05
CA CYS A 260 -9.84 -6.63 -1.16
C CYS A 260 -9.77 -8.17 -1.14
N TYR A 261 -8.73 -8.74 -0.54
CA TYR A 261 -8.44 -10.18 -0.45
C TYR A 261 -8.31 -10.89 -1.80
N ARG A 262 -8.04 -10.14 -2.89
CA ARG A 262 -8.08 -10.69 -4.26
C ARG A 262 -7.10 -10.07 -5.26
N CYS A 263 -6.61 -8.86 -5.00
CA CYS A 263 -5.80 -8.13 -5.97
C CYS A 263 -4.40 -8.71 -6.17
N GLY A 264 -3.87 -9.44 -5.19
CA GLY A 264 -2.55 -10.07 -5.26
C GLY A 264 -1.36 -9.10 -5.24
N ASN A 265 -1.59 -7.81 -5.05
CA ASN A 265 -0.55 -6.80 -4.88
C ASN A 265 0.25 -7.03 -3.60
N VAL A 266 1.45 -6.45 -3.55
CA VAL A 266 2.22 -6.31 -2.32
C VAL A 266 1.93 -4.97 -1.65
N ALA A 267 2.32 -4.85 -0.39
CA ALA A 267 2.33 -3.58 0.34
C ALA A 267 3.76 -3.14 0.64
N SER A 268 3.94 -1.84 0.85
CA SER A 268 5.19 -1.24 1.27
C SER A 268 4.96 -0.16 2.34
N ILE A 269 6.05 0.22 2.98
CA ILE A 269 6.19 1.43 3.79
C ILE A 269 7.41 2.20 3.28
N LEU A 270 7.41 3.52 3.45
CA LEU A 270 8.50 4.38 3.03
C LEU A 270 9.17 5.02 4.25
N SER A 271 10.41 4.64 4.56
CA SER A 271 11.13 5.15 5.72
C SER A 271 12.17 6.20 5.33
N PHE A 272 12.13 7.34 6.03
CA PHE A 272 13.11 8.41 5.96
C PHE A 272 13.96 8.36 7.23
N ASN A 273 15.28 8.29 7.07
CA ASN A 273 16.22 8.35 8.20
C ASN A 273 16.68 9.80 8.46
N GLU A 274 17.49 10.01 9.50
CA GLU A 274 18.01 11.34 9.91
C GLU A 274 18.75 12.10 8.81
N ASN A 275 19.28 11.40 7.80
CA ASN A 275 19.98 12.02 6.67
C ASN A 275 19.05 12.26 5.47
N MET A 276 17.74 12.10 5.64
CA MET A 276 16.73 12.09 4.57
C MET A 276 17.05 11.09 3.45
N VAL A 277 17.91 10.11 3.73
CA VAL A 277 18.18 9.02 2.80
C VAL A 277 16.97 8.11 2.89
N ILE A 278 16.35 7.89 1.73
CA ILE A 278 15.25 6.95 1.60
C ILE A 278 15.80 5.55 1.90
N CYS A 279 15.54 5.08 3.12
CA CYS A 279 15.77 3.69 3.48
C CYS A 279 14.69 2.88 2.77
N LYS A 280 15.04 2.39 1.58
CA LYS A 280 14.24 1.44 0.82
C LYS A 280 14.29 0.06 1.50
N ASN A 281 13.76 -0.01 2.71
CA ASN A 281 13.48 -1.29 3.34
C ASN A 281 12.19 -1.81 2.70
N PHE A 282 12.35 -2.42 1.52
CA PHE A 282 11.26 -3.10 0.83
C PHE A 282 10.94 -4.41 1.55
N GLU A 283 10.27 -4.32 2.69
CA GLU A 283 9.64 -5.50 3.24
C GLU A 283 8.29 -5.71 2.56
N ILE A 284 8.34 -6.55 1.53
CA ILE A 284 7.15 -7.04 0.84
C ILE A 284 6.32 -7.85 1.84
N PHE A 285 5.19 -7.28 2.23
CA PHE A 285 4.16 -8.04 2.92
C PHE A 285 3.39 -8.84 1.89
N CYS A 286 3.74 -10.10 1.70
CA CYS A 286 2.91 -11.00 0.92
C CYS A 286 2.52 -12.22 1.76
N LYS A 287 1.26 -12.26 2.18
CA LYS A 287 0.53 -13.53 2.27
C LYS A 287 -0.11 -13.77 0.90
N SER A 288 0.58 -14.56 0.07
CA SER A 288 0.04 -15.47 -0.95
C SER A 288 0.84 -15.45 -2.26
N VAL A 289 1.54 -16.56 -2.47
CA VAL A 289 2.26 -16.97 -3.67
C VAL A 289 1.30 -17.07 -4.86
N ARG A 290 1.08 -15.96 -5.59
CA ARG A 290 0.39 -15.99 -6.89
C ARG A 290 1.16 -15.34 -8.02
N PHE A 291 2.05 -14.39 -7.71
CA PHE A 291 2.67 -13.55 -8.73
C PHE A 291 3.66 -14.29 -9.64
N LEU A 292 4.29 -15.38 -9.18
CA LEU A 292 5.25 -16.11 -10.00
C LEU A 292 4.60 -16.91 -11.15
N TYR A 293 3.32 -17.27 -11.03
CA TYR A 293 2.66 -18.14 -12.01
C TYR A 293 2.22 -17.41 -13.29
N CYS A 294 1.80 -16.13 -13.23
CA CYS A 294 1.33 -15.41 -14.42
C CYS A 294 2.45 -15.06 -15.41
N LEU A 295 3.65 -14.77 -14.90
CA LEU A 295 4.82 -14.48 -15.73
C LEU A 295 5.39 -15.77 -16.37
N LEU A 296 5.46 -16.86 -15.60
CA LEU A 296 5.81 -18.18 -16.11
C LEU A 296 4.79 -18.70 -17.13
N PHE A 297 3.50 -18.43 -16.96
CA PHE A 297 2.48 -18.84 -17.94
C PHE A 297 2.57 -18.07 -19.25
N HIS A 298 2.86 -16.77 -19.23
CA HIS A 298 3.04 -16.01 -20.48
C HIS A 298 4.32 -16.43 -21.21
N VAL A 299 5.42 -16.63 -20.50
CA VAL A 299 6.69 -17.08 -21.09
C VAL A 299 6.57 -18.52 -21.60
N MET A 300 5.91 -19.43 -20.87
CA MET A 300 5.65 -20.79 -21.35
C MET A 300 4.66 -20.83 -22.50
N ARG A 301 3.66 -19.94 -22.55
CA ARG A 301 2.70 -19.88 -23.67
C ARG A 301 3.37 -19.38 -24.94
N SER A 302 4.20 -18.34 -24.86
CA SER A 302 5.04 -17.90 -25.98
C SER A 302 6.05 -18.97 -26.42
N PHE A 303 6.56 -19.79 -25.50
CA PHE A 303 7.45 -20.91 -25.82
C PHE A 303 6.71 -22.10 -26.45
N ILE A 304 5.48 -22.40 -26.00
CA ILE A 304 4.61 -23.43 -26.58
C ILE A 304 4.14 -23.00 -27.96
N ASP A 305 3.77 -21.74 -28.16
CA ASP A 305 3.38 -21.20 -29.47
C ASP A 305 4.57 -21.22 -30.47
N LEU A 306 5.80 -20.97 -29.99
CA LEU A 306 7.03 -21.09 -30.78
C LEU A 306 7.36 -22.56 -31.14
N VAL A 307 7.16 -23.49 -30.19
CA VAL A 307 7.36 -24.94 -30.42
C VAL A 307 6.25 -25.55 -31.28
N GLN A 308 5.03 -25.04 -31.22
CA GLN A 308 3.92 -25.44 -32.09
C GLN A 308 4.08 -24.89 -33.52
N SER A 309 4.60 -23.66 -33.66
CA SER A 309 5.05 -23.10 -34.94
C SER A 309 6.20 -23.93 -35.54
N TYR A 310 7.14 -24.41 -34.73
CA TYR A 310 8.26 -25.23 -35.21
C TYR A 310 7.86 -26.67 -35.60
N ASN A 311 6.80 -27.22 -34.99
CA ASN A 311 6.28 -28.56 -35.30
C ASN A 311 5.24 -28.59 -36.43
N SER A 312 4.70 -27.44 -36.84
CA SER A 312 3.78 -27.34 -37.99
C SER A 312 4.52 -27.33 -39.35
N ASP A 313 5.83 -27.10 -39.35
CA ASP A 313 6.67 -27.09 -40.56
C ASP A 313 7.34 -28.45 -40.90
N GLN A 314 7.01 -29.54 -40.18
CA GLN A 314 7.66 -30.86 -40.36
C GLN A 314 6.84 -31.92 -41.12
N HIS A 315 5.71 -31.55 -41.74
CA HIS A 315 5.01 -32.44 -42.68
C HIS A 315 5.16 -31.99 -44.14
N ALA A 316 6.38 -32.09 -44.68
CA ALA A 316 6.59 -32.25 -46.13
C ALA A 316 7.99 -32.85 -46.43
N GLN A 317 8.04 -34.14 -46.77
CA GLN A 317 9.10 -34.73 -47.61
C GLN A 317 8.51 -34.90 -49.03
N THR A 318 9.14 -34.41 -50.11
CA THR A 318 10.21 -35.11 -50.89
C THR A 318 10.88 -34.17 -51.95
N PRO A 319 12.05 -34.53 -52.56
CA PRO A 319 13.28 -33.70 -52.72
C PRO A 319 13.65 -33.37 -54.22
N PRO A 320 14.89 -33.04 -54.71
CA PRO A 320 16.24 -32.95 -54.08
C PRO A 320 17.23 -31.84 -54.59
N GLN A 321 18.48 -31.95 -54.09
CA GLN A 321 19.78 -31.51 -54.65
C GLN A 321 20.30 -30.09 -54.36
N ASN A 322 21.13 -29.96 -53.32
CA ASN A 322 22.59 -29.82 -53.51
C ASN A 322 23.39 -29.94 -52.20
N CYS A 323 24.24 -30.96 -52.19
CA CYS A 323 25.62 -30.97 -51.69
C CYS A 323 26.03 -30.39 -50.32
N ILE A 324 26.56 -31.34 -49.52
CA ILE A 324 27.89 -31.32 -48.86
C ILE A 324 28.06 -30.38 -47.64
N CYS A 325 27.97 -30.92 -46.41
CA CYS A 325 29.16 -31.31 -45.63
C CYS A 325 28.83 -31.73 -44.18
N SER A 326 29.38 -32.89 -43.80
CA SER A 326 29.85 -33.29 -42.45
C SER A 326 28.90 -33.25 -41.25
N PHE A 327 28.50 -34.45 -40.83
CA PHE A 327 28.17 -34.80 -39.45
C PHE A 327 29.35 -34.49 -38.51
N LEU A 328 29.07 -33.80 -37.40
CA LEU A 328 29.83 -33.90 -36.14
C LEU A 328 28.83 -34.24 -35.03
N PRO A 329 29.08 -35.27 -34.21
CA PRO A 329 28.19 -35.59 -33.09
C PRO A 329 28.46 -34.57 -31.98
N MET A 330 27.56 -33.59 -31.80
CA MET A 330 27.64 -32.73 -30.62
C MET A 330 26.86 -33.38 -29.47
N SER A 331 27.63 -33.75 -28.45
CA SER A 331 27.21 -34.28 -27.17
C SER A 331 26.22 -33.37 -26.44
N HIS A 332 25.44 -33.98 -25.54
CA HIS A 332 24.43 -33.43 -24.62
C HIS A 332 24.85 -32.22 -23.75
N THR A 333 26.01 -31.62 -23.98
CA THR A 333 26.58 -30.56 -23.16
C THR A 333 26.27 -29.15 -23.66
N LYS A 334 25.76 -28.94 -24.90
CA LYS A 334 25.46 -27.59 -25.43
C LYS A 334 24.04 -27.05 -25.18
N CYS A 335 23.04 -27.90 -24.91
CA CYS A 335 21.72 -27.40 -24.47
C CYS A 335 21.74 -26.84 -23.05
N ARG A 336 22.72 -27.23 -22.22
CA ARG A 336 22.90 -26.62 -20.90
C ARG A 336 23.55 -25.25 -20.96
N THR A 337 24.33 -24.95 -22.01
CA THR A 337 24.98 -23.65 -22.14
C THR A 337 24.01 -22.58 -22.61
N ALA A 338 23.06 -22.88 -23.51
CA ALA A 338 22.06 -21.88 -23.94
C ALA A 338 21.10 -21.46 -22.80
N ALA A 339 20.77 -22.39 -21.89
CA ALA A 339 20.00 -22.07 -20.67
C ALA A 339 20.85 -21.32 -19.62
N PHE A 340 22.15 -21.59 -19.54
CA PHE A 340 23.05 -20.87 -18.63
C PHE A 340 23.45 -19.47 -19.12
N THR A 341 23.47 -19.22 -20.43
CA THR A 341 23.80 -17.89 -20.98
C THR A 341 22.62 -16.91 -20.93
N LEU A 342 21.37 -17.39 -20.78
CA LEU A 342 20.24 -16.49 -20.49
C LEU A 342 20.07 -16.18 -18.99
N LEU A 343 20.61 -17.03 -18.11
CA LEU A 343 20.58 -16.86 -16.65
C LEU A 343 21.74 -16.01 -16.11
N THR A 344 22.71 -15.63 -16.94
CA THR A 344 23.75 -14.66 -16.56
C THR A 344 23.42 -13.20 -16.92
N ILE A 345 22.25 -12.92 -17.50
CA ILE A 345 21.84 -11.55 -17.90
C ILE A 345 20.66 -11.03 -17.06
N LEU A 346 20.11 -11.83 -16.15
CA LEU A 346 19.11 -11.39 -15.17
C LEU A 346 19.53 -11.88 -13.79
N GLU A 347 19.95 -10.96 -12.93
CA GLU A 347 20.03 -11.14 -11.46
C GLU A 347 18.63 -11.39 -10.88
N ALA A 348 18.00 -12.50 -11.26
CA ALA A 348 16.68 -12.89 -10.79
C ALA A 348 16.83 -14.09 -9.86
N GLU A 349 16.51 -13.87 -8.59
CA GLU A 349 16.27 -14.93 -7.62
C GLU A 349 15.17 -15.87 -8.15
N VAL A 350 15.54 -17.11 -8.41
CA VAL A 350 14.60 -18.14 -8.85
C VAL A 350 13.95 -18.75 -7.62
N TRP A 351 12.71 -18.36 -7.36
CA TRP A 351 11.83 -19.01 -6.40
C TRP A 351 11.34 -20.34 -6.97
N SER A 352 11.67 -21.48 -6.36
CA SER A 352 10.94 -22.73 -6.59
C SER A 352 9.98 -22.96 -5.43
N ALA A 353 8.69 -22.70 -5.63
CA ALA A 353 7.65 -23.06 -4.65
C ALA A 353 7.08 -24.45 -4.98
N PRO A 354 7.13 -25.42 -4.05
CA PRO A 354 6.44 -26.70 -4.19
C PRO A 354 4.96 -26.57 -3.77
N ASN A 355 4.06 -26.81 -4.73
CA ASN A 355 2.72 -27.42 -4.62
C ASN A 355 1.65 -26.73 -3.73
N TYR A 356 0.55 -26.20 -4.28
CA TYR A 356 -0.60 -26.95 -4.83
C TYR A 356 -0.94 -28.23 -4.05
N CYS A 357 -2.11 -28.22 -3.38
CA CYS A 357 -2.67 -29.25 -2.48
C CYS A 357 -2.16 -29.25 -1.02
N TYR A 358 -3.01 -28.72 -0.15
CA TYR A 358 -3.00 -28.82 1.31
C TYR A 358 -2.95 -30.29 1.77
N ARG A 359 -1.77 -30.81 2.16
CA ARG A 359 -1.67 -32.06 2.93
C ARG A 359 -0.35 -32.35 3.68
N CYS A 360 0.69 -31.53 3.61
CA CYS A 360 1.94 -31.82 4.32
C CYS A 360 2.45 -30.56 5.02
N GLY A 361 2.62 -30.64 6.35
CA GLY A 361 3.16 -29.57 7.19
C GLY A 361 4.62 -29.28 6.85
N ASN A 362 4.84 -28.22 6.08
CA ASN A 362 6.17 -27.84 5.58
C ASN A 362 6.63 -26.52 6.20
N VAL A 363 7.96 -26.42 6.36
CA VAL A 363 8.67 -25.31 6.97
C VAL A 363 9.13 -24.33 5.88
N ALA A 364 8.79 -23.04 6.05
CA ALA A 364 9.22 -21.92 5.21
C ALA A 364 10.58 -21.37 5.66
N SER A 365 11.26 -20.56 4.83
CA SER A 365 12.54 -19.93 5.22
C SER A 365 12.66 -18.49 4.73
N ILE A 366 13.35 -17.64 5.49
CA ILE A 366 13.78 -16.28 5.14
C ILE A 366 15.29 -16.27 4.98
N LEU A 367 15.77 -15.60 3.93
CA LEU A 367 17.17 -15.24 3.75
C LEU A 367 17.39 -13.87 4.42
N SER A 368 18.15 -13.84 5.50
CA SER A 368 18.61 -12.63 6.17
C SER A 368 20.08 -12.38 5.85
N PHE A 369 20.50 -11.12 5.83
CA PHE A 369 21.91 -10.75 5.75
C PHE A 369 22.37 -10.30 7.14
N ASN A 370 23.51 -10.82 7.60
CA ASN A 370 24.08 -10.37 8.87
C ASN A 370 24.77 -8.99 8.72
N GLU A 371 25.28 -8.42 9.80
CA GLU A 371 25.92 -7.10 9.83
C GLU A 371 27.14 -6.97 8.89
N ASN A 372 27.69 -8.10 8.42
CA ASN A 372 28.78 -8.16 7.45
C ASN A 372 28.31 -8.44 6.01
N MET A 373 27.00 -8.35 5.74
CA MET A 373 26.37 -8.67 4.44
C MET A 373 26.52 -10.13 4.01
N GLU A 374 26.79 -11.06 4.93
CA GLU A 374 26.83 -12.49 4.65
C GLU A 374 25.44 -13.11 4.78
N LYS A 375 25.14 -14.07 3.90
CA LYS A 375 23.85 -14.73 3.77
C LYS A 375 23.60 -15.72 4.92
N GLU A 376 22.49 -15.56 5.64
CA GLU A 376 21.99 -16.47 6.67
C GLU A 376 20.54 -16.90 6.35
N VAL A 377 20.20 -18.18 6.47
CA VAL A 377 18.85 -18.71 6.16
C VAL A 377 18.16 -19.17 7.45
N LYS A 378 16.99 -18.62 7.76
CA LYS A 378 16.19 -18.94 8.97
C LYS A 378 14.87 -19.59 8.58
N PHE A 379 14.47 -20.65 9.27
CA PHE A 379 13.30 -21.47 8.95
C PHE A 379 12.13 -21.25 9.94
N PHE A 380 10.87 -21.23 9.50
CA PHE A 380 9.66 -21.07 10.35
C PHE A 380 8.38 -21.70 9.73
N THR A 381 7.30 -21.85 10.51
CA THR A 381 6.03 -22.51 10.12
C THR A 381 4.80 -21.60 10.33
N GLU A 382 3.63 -22.01 9.82
CA GLU A 382 2.36 -21.26 9.84
C GLU A 382 1.75 -21.05 11.24
N THR A 383 0.94 -19.97 11.42
CA THR A 383 0.14 -19.72 12.63
C THR A 383 -1.32 -20.17 12.45
N GLU A 384 -1.90 -20.75 13.51
CA GLU A 384 -3.16 -21.52 13.47
C GLU A 384 -4.43 -20.68 13.20
N GLU A 385 -4.41 -19.37 13.45
CA GLU A 385 -5.61 -18.50 13.47
C GLU A 385 -6.19 -18.19 12.08
N ASN A 386 -5.40 -18.32 11.00
CA ASN A 386 -5.85 -18.00 9.63
C ASN A 386 -6.87 -19.01 9.06
N ASN A 387 -7.11 -20.15 9.73
CA ASN A 387 -8.00 -21.19 9.23
C ASN A 387 -9.50 -20.87 9.35
N GLN A 388 -9.91 -19.90 10.20
CA GLN A 388 -11.32 -19.80 10.62
C GLN A 388 -12.17 -18.71 9.95
N MET A 389 -11.59 -17.76 9.19
CA MET A 389 -12.30 -16.55 8.72
C MET A 389 -12.87 -16.60 7.28
N ARG A 390 -13.39 -17.75 6.81
CA ARG A 390 -13.98 -17.85 5.45
C ARG A 390 -15.47 -17.42 5.44
N GLY A 391 -15.76 -16.16 5.13
CA GLY A 391 -17.12 -15.67 4.82
C GLY A 391 -17.51 -15.78 3.33
N PRO A 392 -18.81 -15.78 2.97
CA PRO A 392 -19.28 -15.86 1.59
C PRO A 392 -19.05 -14.54 0.82
N ARG A 393 -18.72 -14.66 -0.47
CA ARG A 393 -18.35 -13.54 -1.36
C ARG A 393 -19.58 -12.76 -1.84
N THR A 394 -19.68 -11.47 -1.52
CA THR A 394 -20.58 -10.51 -2.19
C THR A 394 -19.78 -9.65 -3.18
N GLY A 395 -20.30 -9.51 -4.40
CA GLY A 395 -19.66 -8.74 -5.47
C GLY A 395 -20.14 -7.29 -5.44
N VAL A 396 -19.32 -6.38 -4.92
CA VAL A 396 -19.50 -4.93 -5.09
C VAL A 396 -18.46 -4.42 -6.11
N PRO A 397 -18.85 -3.56 -7.07
CA PRO A 397 -17.91 -2.95 -8.02
C PRO A 397 -16.83 -2.11 -7.32
N TYR A 398 -15.65 -2.07 -7.91
CA TYR A 398 -14.43 -1.51 -7.31
C TYR A 398 -14.24 -0.01 -7.54
N PHE A 399 -14.95 0.59 -8.50
CA PHE A 399 -14.88 2.01 -8.81
C PHE A 399 -16.29 2.57 -9.00
N LEU A 400 -16.71 3.45 -8.09
CA LEU A 400 -17.57 4.59 -8.36
C LEU A 400 -17.01 5.77 -7.57
#